data_AF-A0A6B3F1X0-F1
#
_entry.id   AF-A0A6B3F1X0-F1
#
_cell.length_a   1.000
_cell.length_b   1.000
_cell.length_c   1.000
_cell.angle_alpha   90.00
_cell.angle_beta   90.00
_cell.angle_gamma   90.00
#
_symmetry.space_group_name_H-M   'P 1'
#
loop_
_entity.id
_entity.type
_entity.pdbx_description
1 polymer ?
#
loop_
_entity_poly.entity_id
_entity_poly.type
_entity_poly.pdbx_seq_one_letter_code
_entity_poly.pdbx_strand_id
1 'polypeptide(L)'
;ELDGQEVDPDRLATALRALVLRHGMLRAVFDEQGRQRFGPPGTPLTVHDLRDREPLDAETELELLRERNTHARPDLTSGDVFRAALCLLPDGRTRLQIDLDMMAGDALSLRVLLSDLRRL
;
A
#
# COMPACT_ATOMS: atom_id res chain seq x y z
N GLU A 1 4.45 5.53 -6.54
CA GLU A 1 3.63 4.66 -7.40
C GLU A 1 4.51 3.85 -8.34
N LEU A 2 4.04 2.69 -8.80
CA LEU A 2 4.76 1.76 -9.66
C LEU A 2 3.81 1.25 -10.75
N ASP A 3 4.18 1.42 -12.01
CA ASP A 3 3.49 0.77 -13.13
C ASP A 3 3.98 -0.69 -13.27
N GLY A 4 3.06 -1.56 -13.67
CA GLY A 4 3.33 -2.98 -13.87
C GLY A 4 2.37 -3.60 -14.88
N GLN A 5 2.54 -4.90 -15.09
CA GLN A 5 1.73 -5.70 -16.01
C GLN A 5 1.44 -7.04 -15.34
N GLU A 6 0.20 -7.50 -15.45
CA GLU A 6 -0.28 -8.81 -14.99
C GLU A 6 0.10 -9.15 -13.54
N VAL A 7 0.06 -8.14 -12.66
CA VAL A 7 0.32 -8.34 -11.22
C VAL A 7 -0.84 -9.12 -10.60
N ASP A 8 -0.52 -10.30 -10.09
CA ASP A 8 -1.44 -11.17 -9.34
C ASP A 8 -1.77 -10.54 -7.96
N PRO A 9 -3.03 -10.14 -7.70
CA PRO A 9 -3.43 -9.50 -6.44
C PRO A 9 -3.26 -10.40 -5.23
N ASP A 10 -3.51 -11.71 -5.35
CA ASP A 10 -3.44 -12.65 -4.23
C ASP A 10 -2.00 -12.93 -3.83
N ARG A 11 -1.11 -13.04 -4.83
CA ARG A 11 0.33 -13.15 -4.61
C ARG A 11 0.86 -11.87 -3.95
N LEU A 12 0.48 -10.70 -4.45
CA LEU A 12 0.89 -9.43 -3.86
C LEU A 12 0.36 -9.27 -2.43
N ALA A 13 -0.90 -9.61 -2.17
CA ALA A 13 -1.49 -9.56 -0.83
C ALA A 13 -0.72 -10.45 0.15
N THR A 14 -0.31 -11.63 -0.30
CA THR A 14 0.48 -12.57 0.51
C THR A 14 1.87 -12.03 0.82
N ALA A 15 2.56 -11.48 -0.20
CA ALA A 15 3.87 -10.88 -0.02
C ALA A 15 3.82 -9.66 0.92
N LEU A 16 2.81 -8.81 0.79
CA LEU A 16 2.62 -7.64 1.67
C LEU A 16 2.30 -8.05 3.12
N ARG A 17 1.47 -9.09 3.33
CA ARG A 17 1.23 -9.65 4.67
C ARG A 17 2.53 -10.17 5.29
N ALA A 18 3.34 -10.89 4.53
CA ALA A 18 4.64 -11.36 4.99
C ALA A 18 5.60 -10.19 5.31
N LEU A 19 5.56 -9.12 4.52
CA LEU A 19 6.35 -7.91 4.76
C LEU A 19 5.94 -7.22 6.08
N VAL A 20 4.63 -7.03 6.33
CA VAL A 20 4.11 -6.45 7.57
C VAL A 20 4.46 -7.30 8.80
N LEU A 21 4.44 -8.63 8.67
CA LEU A 21 4.86 -9.54 9.74
C LEU A 21 6.36 -9.43 10.03
N ARG A 22 7.18 -9.28 8.99
CA ARG A 22 8.64 -9.14 9.08
C ARG A 22 9.06 -7.80 9.68
N HIS A 23 8.37 -6.72 9.34
CA HIS A 23 8.73 -5.35 9.71
C HIS A 23 7.75 -4.77 10.74
N GLY A 24 8.09 -4.87 12.03
CA GLY A 24 7.24 -4.38 13.12
C GLY A 24 6.82 -2.90 13.02
N MET A 25 7.64 -2.06 12.39
CA MET A 25 7.31 -0.65 12.16
C MET A 25 6.12 -0.45 11.21
N LEU A 26 5.82 -1.40 10.32
CA LEU A 26 4.64 -1.33 9.43
C LEU A 26 3.30 -1.57 10.15
N ARG A 27 3.37 -1.91 11.44
CA ARG A 27 2.24 -2.08 12.35
C ARG A 27 2.44 -1.25 13.62
N ALA A 28 3.30 -0.24 13.56
CA ALA A 28 3.54 0.65 14.68
C ALA A 28 2.27 1.48 14.95
N VAL A 29 1.88 1.50 16.21
CA VAL A 29 0.81 2.34 16.75
C VAL A 29 1.46 3.38 17.64
N PHE A 30 1.08 4.63 17.45
CA PHE A 30 1.54 5.77 18.23
C PHE A 30 0.35 6.29 19.04
N ASP A 31 0.46 6.26 20.37
CA ASP A 31 -0.59 6.83 21.23
C ASP A 31 -0.44 8.35 21.39
N GLU A 32 -1.44 8.99 22.00
CA GLU A 32 -1.46 10.45 22.24
C GLU A 32 -0.31 10.93 23.14
N GLN A 33 0.36 10.02 23.83
CA GLN A 33 1.52 10.30 24.70
C GLN A 33 2.85 10.10 23.95
N GLY A 34 2.79 9.80 22.65
CA GLY A 34 3.96 9.53 21.81
C GLY A 34 4.62 8.17 22.06
N ARG A 35 3.96 7.27 22.80
CA ARG A 35 4.49 5.93 23.04
C ARG A 35 4.19 5.05 21.84
N GLN A 36 5.19 4.24 21.50
CA GLN A 36 5.11 3.30 20.39
C GLN A 36 4.83 1.89 20.90
N ARG A 37 3.92 1.18 20.23
CA ARG A 37 3.74 -0.27 20.35
C ARG A 37 3.50 -0.88 18.99
N PHE A 38 3.63 -2.20 18.87
CA PHE A 38 3.27 -2.89 17.63
C PHE A 38 1.85 -3.47 17.74
N GLY A 39 0.95 -3.03 16.86
CA GLY A 39 -0.40 -3.56 16.71
C GLY A 39 -0.43 -4.93 16.05
N PRO A 40 -1.62 -5.56 15.93
CA PRO A 40 -1.77 -6.80 15.16
C PRO A 40 -1.44 -6.56 13.67
N PRO A 41 -1.06 -7.61 12.93
CA PRO A 41 -0.88 -7.48 11.48
C PRO A 41 -2.23 -7.17 10.81
N GLY A 42 -2.26 -6.09 10.01
CA GLY A 42 -3.42 -5.71 9.20
C GLY A 42 -3.37 -6.29 7.78
N THR A 43 -4.40 -5.97 6.99
CA THR A 43 -4.43 -6.22 5.55
C THR A 43 -4.03 -4.94 4.83
N PRO A 44 -2.78 -4.81 4.33
CA PRO A 44 -2.30 -3.54 3.79
C PRO A 44 -2.78 -3.27 2.36
N LEU A 45 -3.36 -4.27 1.66
CA LEU A 45 -3.69 -4.15 0.24
C LEU A 45 -5.18 -3.89 0.01
N THR A 46 -5.47 -2.81 -0.69
CA THR A 46 -6.77 -2.55 -1.35
C THR A 46 -6.64 -2.82 -2.84
N VAL A 47 -7.61 -3.50 -3.44
CA VAL A 47 -7.63 -3.79 -4.89
C VAL A 47 -8.78 -3.06 -5.55
N HIS A 48 -8.48 -2.32 -6.62
CA HIS A 48 -9.46 -1.66 -7.47
C HIS A 48 -9.47 -2.35 -8.84
N ASP A 49 -10.56 -3.02 -9.17
CA ASP A 49 -10.70 -3.70 -10.45
C ASP A 49 -11.37 -2.76 -11.48
N LEU A 50 -10.58 -2.28 -12.43
CA LEU A 50 -11.00 -1.39 -13.51
C LEU A 50 -10.81 -2.04 -14.88
N ARG A 51 -10.59 -3.37 -14.94
CA ARG A 51 -10.29 -4.09 -16.19
C ARG A 51 -11.41 -4.02 -17.22
N ASP A 52 -12.66 -3.96 -16.75
CA ASP A 52 -13.86 -3.92 -17.59
C ASP A 52 -14.31 -2.47 -17.91
N ARG A 53 -13.49 -1.46 -17.60
CA ARG A 53 -13.79 -0.05 -17.88
C ARG A 53 -13.22 0.37 -19.24
N GLU A 54 -13.89 1.31 -19.89
CA GLU A 54 -13.32 2.00 -21.04
C GLU A 54 -12.01 2.71 -20.63
N PRO A 55 -10.99 2.80 -21.51
CA PRO A 55 -9.69 3.35 -21.15
C PRO A 55 -9.75 4.75 -20.53
N LEU A 56 -10.59 5.64 -21.04
CA LEU A 56 -10.74 7.00 -20.53
C LEU A 56 -11.38 7.04 -19.14
N ASP A 57 -12.35 6.17 -18.89
CA ASP A 57 -13.02 6.05 -17.59
C ASP A 57 -12.06 5.44 -16.54
N ALA A 58 -11.26 4.45 -16.94
CA ALA A 58 -10.25 3.83 -16.09
C ALA A 58 -9.19 4.84 -15.64
N GLU A 59 -8.70 5.68 -16.55
CA GLU A 59 -7.72 6.74 -16.23
C GLU A 59 -8.35 7.84 -15.35
N THR A 60 -9.63 8.19 -15.57
CA THR A 60 -10.36 9.14 -14.72
C THR A 60 -10.51 8.61 -13.29
N GLU A 61 -10.92 7.36 -13.13
CA GLU A 61 -11.03 6.73 -11.81
C GLU A 61 -9.65 6.61 -11.12
N LEU A 62 -8.59 6.32 -11.88
CA LEU A 62 -7.23 6.26 -11.35
C LEU A 62 -6.79 7.61 -10.77
N GLU A 63 -7.10 8.71 -11.45
CA GLU A 63 -6.82 10.07 -10.95
C GLU A 63 -7.62 10.37 -9.67
N LEU A 64 -8.91 10.04 -9.64
CA LEU A 64 -9.74 10.21 -8.44
C LEU A 64 -9.21 9.39 -7.25
N LEU A 65 -8.78 8.16 -7.49
CA LEU A 65 -8.15 7.31 -6.46
C LEU A 65 -6.84 7.92 -5.97
N ARG A 66 -6.01 8.45 -6.87
CA ARG A 66 -4.76 9.14 -6.52
C ARG A 66 -5.02 10.36 -5.64
N GLU A 67 -5.98 11.22 -6.01
CA GLU A 67 -6.35 12.39 -5.22
C GLU A 67 -6.85 11.99 -3.83
N ARG A 68 -7.74 11.00 -3.76
CA ARG A 68 -8.28 10.48 -2.49
C ARG A 68 -7.19 9.91 -1.59
N ASN A 69 -6.30 9.09 -2.13
CA ASN A 69 -5.25 8.44 -1.36
C ASN A 69 -4.18 9.44 -0.89
N THR A 70 -3.85 10.44 -1.71
CA THR A 70 -2.90 11.51 -1.33
C THR A 70 -3.42 12.36 -0.16
N HIS A 71 -4.73 12.61 -0.10
CA HIS A 71 -5.36 13.32 1.03
C HIS A 71 -5.74 12.39 2.19
N ALA A 72 -5.51 11.09 2.01
CA ALA A 72 -5.48 10.02 2.98
C ALA A 72 -4.77 10.38 4.29
N ARG A 73 -5.45 10.86 5.34
CA ARG A 73 -4.80 11.00 6.65
C ARG A 73 -4.60 9.62 7.28
N PRO A 74 -3.36 9.18 7.57
CA PRO A 74 -3.12 7.96 8.32
C PRO A 74 -3.61 8.13 9.76
N ASP A 75 -4.37 7.15 10.25
CA ASP A 75 -4.68 7.05 11.67
C ASP A 75 -3.60 6.24 12.39
N LEU A 76 -2.62 6.97 12.90
CA LEU A 76 -1.45 6.43 13.57
C LEU A 76 -1.80 5.73 14.88
N THR A 77 -2.98 6.02 15.46
CA THR A 77 -3.47 5.42 16.70
C THR A 77 -4.08 4.04 16.48
N SER A 78 -4.52 3.73 15.25
CA SER A 78 -4.96 2.40 14.82
C SER A 78 -3.87 1.60 14.11
N GLY A 79 -2.70 2.21 13.89
CA GLY A 79 -1.54 1.56 13.26
C GLY A 79 -1.56 1.61 11.74
N ASP A 80 -2.31 2.56 11.18
CA ASP A 80 -2.48 2.75 9.76
C ASP A 80 -1.31 3.53 9.14
N VAL A 81 -0.12 2.94 9.26
CA VAL A 81 1.16 3.55 8.88
C VAL A 81 1.68 3.07 7.53
N PHE A 82 1.10 1.99 6.99
CA PHE A 82 1.50 1.38 5.72
C PHE A 82 0.28 0.90 4.96
N ARG A 83 0.09 1.41 3.75
CA ARG A 83 -1.00 1.03 2.84
C ARG A 83 -0.45 0.75 1.45
N ALA A 84 -1.12 -0.14 0.74
CA ALA A 84 -0.88 -0.41 -0.67
C ALA A 84 -2.24 -0.45 -1.39
N ALA A 85 -2.31 0.16 -2.57
CA ALA A 85 -3.47 0.07 -3.45
C ALA A 85 -3.04 -0.44 -4.83
N LEU A 86 -3.65 -1.53 -5.29
CA LEU A 86 -3.42 -2.09 -6.61
C LEU A 86 -4.64 -1.80 -7.49
N CYS A 87 -4.43 -1.04 -8.55
CA CYS A 87 -5.43 -0.86 -9.60
C CYS A 87 -5.14 -1.84 -10.75
N LEU A 88 -6.11 -2.67 -11.09
CA LEU A 88 -6.09 -3.53 -12.27
C LEU A 88 -6.76 -2.78 -13.42
N LEU A 89 -6.05 -2.58 -14.51
CA LEU A 89 -6.48 -1.77 -15.66
C LEU A 89 -6.68 -2.65 -16.90
N PRO A 90 -7.33 -2.13 -17.96
CA PRO A 90 -7.43 -2.82 -19.24
C PRO A 90 -6.07 -3.27 -19.79
N ASP A 91 -6.09 -4.28 -20.67
CA ASP A 91 -4.90 -4.85 -21.31
C ASP A 91 -3.86 -5.46 -20.35
N GLY A 92 -4.30 -5.83 -19.14
CA GLY A 92 -3.43 -6.40 -18.11
C GLY A 92 -2.47 -5.39 -17.48
N ARG A 93 -2.64 -4.09 -17.72
CA ARG A 93 -1.89 -3.05 -17.03
C ARG A 93 -2.25 -3.03 -15.54
N THR A 94 -1.30 -2.66 -14.71
CA THR A 94 -1.53 -2.48 -13.27
C THR A 94 -0.82 -1.25 -12.75
N ARG A 95 -1.40 -0.55 -11.78
CA ARG A 95 -0.77 0.54 -11.05
C ARG A 95 -0.78 0.21 -9.56
N LEU A 96 0.40 0.19 -8.94
CA LEU A 96 0.57 -0.03 -7.51
C LEU A 96 0.96 1.28 -6.82
N GLN A 97 0.14 1.70 -5.87
CA GLN A 97 0.41 2.82 -4.96
C GLN A 97 0.87 2.23 -3.62
N ILE A 98 1.90 2.83 -3.02
CA ILE A 98 2.44 2.43 -1.73
C ILE A 98 2.60 3.71 -0.92
N ASP A 99 1.93 3.75 0.23
CA ASP A 99 1.96 4.85 1.17
C ASP A 99 2.57 4.38 2.48
N LEU A 100 3.61 5.08 2.91
CA LEU A 100 4.32 4.84 4.17
C LEU A 100 4.37 6.14 4.94
N ASP A 101 3.84 6.14 6.16
CA ASP A 101 3.95 7.30 7.04
C ASP A 101 5.40 7.46 7.53
N MET A 102 5.88 8.70 7.58
CA MET A 102 7.27 9.00 7.95
C MET A 102 7.60 8.65 9.41
N MET A 103 6.61 8.48 10.29
CA MET A 103 6.85 7.96 11.64
C MET A 103 7.19 6.47 11.65
N ALA A 104 6.73 5.71 10.65
CA ALA A 104 7.03 4.28 10.52
C ALA A 104 8.31 4.00 9.73
N GLY A 105 8.69 4.88 8.81
CA GLY A 105 9.95 4.73 8.09
C GLY A 105 10.28 5.90 7.18
N ASP A 106 11.57 6.04 6.91
CA ASP A 106 12.10 7.05 5.99
C ASP A 106 12.27 6.51 4.56
N ALA A 107 12.81 7.34 3.66
CA ALA A 107 13.05 6.95 2.28
C ALA A 107 14.02 5.76 2.13
N LEU A 108 14.97 5.60 3.05
CA LEU A 108 15.88 4.46 3.05
C LEU A 108 15.16 3.17 3.46
N SER A 109 14.30 3.28 4.48
CA SER A 109 13.42 2.20 4.93
C SER A 109 12.53 1.74 3.80
N LEU A 110 11.92 2.65 3.03
CA LEU A 110 11.12 2.32 1.86
C LEU A 110 11.91 1.48 0.83
N ARG A 111 13.18 1.81 0.58
CA ARG A 111 14.03 1.01 -0.32
C ARG A 111 14.25 -0.41 0.19
N VAL A 112 14.46 -0.57 1.50
CA VAL A 112 14.60 -1.89 2.13
C VAL A 112 13.29 -2.68 2.01
N LEU A 113 12.15 -2.04 2.30
CA LEU A 113 10.82 -2.65 2.19
C LEU A 113 10.54 -3.13 0.77
N LEU A 114 10.82 -2.31 -0.25
CA LEU A 114 10.65 -2.69 -1.66
C LEU A 114 11.57 -3.84 -2.07
N SER A 115 12.81 -3.87 -1.56
CA SER A 115 13.75 -4.97 -1.80
C SER A 115 13.27 -6.28 -1.17
N ASP A 116 12.76 -6.23 0.06
CA ASP A 116 12.21 -7.38 0.76
C ASP A 116 10.90 -7.86 0.11
N LEU A 117 10.02 -6.93 -0.29
CA LEU A 117 8.78 -7.26 -1.00
C LEU A 117 9.05 -8.03 -2.29
N ARG A 118 10.13 -7.72 -3.02
CA ARG A 118 10.52 -8.43 -4.24
C ARG A 118 11.02 -9.86 -4.00
N ARG A 119 11.40 -10.19 -2.76
CA ARG A 119 11.92 -11.52 -2.38
C ARG A 119 10.84 -12.42 -1.79
N LEU A 120 9.70 -11.85 -1.40
CA LEU A 120 8.54 -12.53 -0.83
C LEU A 120 7.54 -12.88 -1.93
#